data_AF-A0A2W4QYM7-F1
#
_entry.id   AF-A0A2W4QYM7-F1
#
_cell.length_a   1.000
_cell.length_b   1.000
_cell.length_c   1.000
_cell.angle_alpha   90.00
_cell.angle_beta   90.00
_cell.angle_gamma   90.00
#
_symmetry.space_group_name_H-M   'P 1'
#
loop_
_entity.id
_entity.type
_entity.pdbx_description
1 polymer ?
#
loop_
_entity_poly.entity_id
_entity_poly.type
_entity_poly.pdbx_seq_one_letter_code
_entity_poly.pdbx_strand_id
1 'polypeptide(L)'
;MNERSKQIVGQVLGILIIAGAVVTGLMVWNVNISHPNTNDAMVRANIVDIMPQHVSGRIVKLNVADNQWVKQGDLLYVIDPRPYQAKLAQAKARHQLTEKEVEANKVQIGAASAKITQMEHEQDAANAEIARLEAKAAYDQSYLDRIKPLLEKEFVTANKINEATAARDASAAAVRDAKAKHQAAIMTVNYAHKEHAKAEADLAQFGNLNAKIEASHAEVQNAELDVEYCSVYAPFDAYVTNLNIAVGEYVQPGQKLFALADDRVWFVMANYKETYLQSIQPGMAVDVFLAPYPGKHFRGEVQGIGWANFPDNIKEQGSLPTVERTLNWVVLASRFPVRIKLLDRDPAYPFRMGMTAFTTILGKPAQSPAAASKP
;
A
#
# COMPACT_ATOMS: atom_id res chain seq x y z
N MET A 1 -57.91 76.79 11.06
CA MET A 1 -56.53 76.26 11.20
C MET A 1 -55.55 77.27 10.63
N ASN A 2 -54.72 77.89 11.48
CA ASN A 2 -53.70 78.87 11.10
C ASN A 2 -52.72 78.28 10.06
N GLU A 3 -52.27 79.06 9.08
CA GLU A 3 -51.33 78.59 8.04
C GLU A 3 -50.05 77.97 8.62
N ARG A 4 -49.53 78.52 9.73
CA ARG A 4 -48.39 77.94 10.46
C ARG A 4 -48.65 76.52 10.96
N SER A 5 -49.88 76.20 11.38
CA SER A 5 -50.22 74.84 11.83
C SER A 5 -50.22 73.82 10.69
N LYS A 6 -50.63 74.22 9.47
CA LYS A 6 -50.57 73.36 8.28
C LYS A 6 -49.12 73.15 7.82
N GLN A 7 -48.27 74.17 7.92
CA GLN A 7 -46.84 74.07 7.61
C GLN A 7 -46.09 73.17 8.60
N ILE A 8 -46.35 73.30 9.91
CA ILE A 8 -45.75 72.44 10.93
C ILE A 8 -46.22 70.99 10.77
N VAL A 9 -47.51 70.76 10.52
CA VAL A 9 -48.03 69.40 10.25
C VAL A 9 -47.38 68.79 9.00
N GLY A 10 -47.22 69.58 7.92
CA GLY A 10 -46.52 69.13 6.71
C GLY A 10 -45.05 68.82 6.93
N GLN A 11 -44.33 69.61 7.74
CA GLN A 11 -42.93 69.34 8.12
C GLN A 11 -42.80 68.08 8.98
N VAL A 12 -43.69 67.88 9.95
CA VAL A 12 -43.70 66.68 10.78
C VAL A 12 -44.01 65.43 9.94
N LEU A 13 -44.98 65.52 9.01
CA LEU A 13 -45.27 64.41 8.09
C LEU A 13 -44.08 64.11 7.18
N GLY A 14 -43.41 65.14 6.65
CA GLY A 14 -42.22 64.99 5.81
C GLY A 14 -41.06 64.31 6.55
N ILE A 15 -40.80 64.73 7.79
CA ILE A 15 -39.78 64.12 8.65
C ILE A 15 -40.14 62.66 8.96
N LEU A 16 -41.42 62.35 9.23
CA LEU A 16 -41.87 60.97 9.48
C LEU A 16 -41.70 60.07 8.25
N ILE A 17 -41.97 60.57 7.05
CA ILE A 17 -41.77 59.81 5.80
C ILE A 17 -40.27 59.53 5.58
N ILE A 18 -39.42 60.54 5.79
CA ILE A 18 -37.97 60.39 5.66
C ILE A 18 -37.43 59.41 6.72
N ALA A 19 -37.87 59.55 7.97
CA ALA A 19 -37.50 58.63 9.05
C ALA A 19 -37.98 57.19 8.75
N GLY A 20 -39.21 57.02 8.26
CA GLY A 20 -39.73 55.72 7.83
C GLY A 20 -38.91 55.11 6.71
N ALA A 21 -38.57 55.89 5.68
CA ALA A 21 -37.71 55.45 4.58
C ALA A 21 -36.33 55.00 5.08
N VAL A 22 -35.70 55.77 5.97
CA VAL A 22 -34.40 55.43 6.57
C VAL A 22 -34.49 54.13 7.38
N VAL A 23 -35.52 53.96 8.22
CA VAL A 23 -35.74 52.74 9.01
C VAL A 23 -35.93 51.53 8.09
N THR A 24 -36.77 51.64 7.07
CA THR A 24 -36.96 50.55 6.09
C THR A 24 -35.68 50.23 5.32
N GLY A 25 -34.90 51.25 4.95
CA GLY A 25 -33.61 51.10 4.28
C GLY A 25 -32.60 50.35 5.14
N LEU A 26 -32.47 50.73 6.43
CA LEU A 26 -31.60 50.04 7.39
C LEU A 26 -32.08 48.61 7.66
N MET A 27 -33.39 48.38 7.72
CA MET A 27 -33.95 47.03 7.92
C MET A 27 -33.64 46.13 6.72
N VAL A 28 -33.88 46.59 5.50
CA VAL A 28 -33.56 45.84 4.27
C VAL A 28 -32.05 45.60 4.16
N TRP A 29 -31.24 46.60 4.48
CA TRP A 29 -29.78 46.47 4.53
C TRP A 29 -29.35 45.38 5.52
N ASN A 30 -29.89 45.40 6.75
CA ASN A 30 -29.57 44.41 7.77
C ASN A 30 -30.02 43.00 7.37
N VAL A 31 -31.21 42.85 6.78
CA VAL A 31 -31.71 41.56 6.28
C VAL A 31 -30.82 41.02 5.17
N ASN A 32 -30.42 41.87 4.21
CA ASN A 32 -29.59 41.48 3.07
C ASN A 32 -28.15 41.08 3.47
N ILE A 33 -27.61 41.68 4.54
CA ILE A 33 -26.29 41.30 5.08
C ILE A 33 -26.38 40.06 5.97
N SER A 34 -27.46 39.92 6.74
CA SER A 34 -27.67 38.81 7.67
C SER A 34 -28.07 37.51 6.96
N HIS A 35 -28.68 37.61 5.78
CA HIS A 35 -29.09 36.47 4.97
C HIS A 35 -28.52 36.57 3.55
N PRO A 36 -27.20 36.38 3.38
CA PRO A 36 -26.61 36.35 2.05
C PRO A 36 -27.30 35.32 1.17
N ASN A 37 -27.76 35.74 0.00
CA ASN A 37 -28.30 34.87 -1.01
C ASN A 37 -27.46 34.90 -2.29
N THR A 38 -27.46 33.79 -3.01
CA THR A 38 -26.89 33.74 -4.35
C THR A 38 -27.71 32.84 -5.27
N ASN A 39 -27.75 33.25 -6.54
CA ASN A 39 -28.36 32.51 -7.64
C ASN A 39 -27.29 31.84 -8.52
N ASP A 40 -26.02 32.09 -8.22
CA ASP A 40 -24.87 31.49 -8.88
C ASP A 40 -24.42 30.31 -8.03
N ALA A 41 -25.19 29.23 -8.10
CA ALA A 41 -24.88 28.01 -7.38
C ALA A 41 -25.24 26.77 -8.21
N MET A 42 -24.44 25.71 -8.05
CA MET A 42 -24.62 24.46 -8.77
C MET A 42 -24.42 23.26 -7.85
N VAL A 43 -25.28 22.26 -8.02
CA VAL A 43 -25.12 20.96 -7.37
C VAL A 43 -23.92 20.24 -7.96
N ARG A 44 -23.10 19.66 -7.10
CA ARG A 44 -21.87 18.93 -7.42
C ARG A 44 -21.81 17.67 -6.56
N ALA A 45 -21.11 16.68 -7.08
CA ALA A 45 -20.70 15.49 -6.37
C ALA A 45 -19.19 15.36 -6.50
N ASN A 46 -18.59 14.53 -5.63
CA ASN A 46 -17.20 14.13 -5.86
C ASN A 46 -17.17 13.22 -7.08
N ILE A 47 -16.20 13.45 -7.97
CA ILE A 47 -16.00 12.61 -9.15
C ILE A 47 -14.67 11.90 -9.01
N VAL A 48 -14.67 10.60 -9.27
CA VAL A 48 -13.46 9.80 -9.37
C VAL A 48 -13.37 9.22 -10.77
N ASP A 49 -12.30 9.57 -11.47
CA ASP A 49 -11.99 9.01 -12.78
C ASP A 49 -11.50 7.56 -12.60
N ILE A 50 -12.19 6.61 -13.24
CA ILE A 50 -11.80 5.22 -13.26
C ILE A 50 -10.84 4.99 -14.41
N MET A 51 -9.66 4.49 -14.07
CA MET A 51 -8.58 4.21 -15.00
C MET A 51 -7.81 2.95 -14.57
N PRO A 52 -7.20 2.21 -15.51
CA PRO A 52 -6.26 1.16 -15.17
C PRO A 52 -5.02 1.79 -14.49
N GLN A 53 -4.60 1.25 -13.35
CA GLN A 53 -3.44 1.77 -12.62
C GLN A 53 -2.13 1.10 -13.03
N HIS A 54 -2.15 -0.23 -13.20
CA HIS A 54 -0.93 -1.04 -13.40
C HIS A 54 -0.97 -1.92 -14.65
N VAL A 55 -2.16 -2.30 -15.11
CA VAL A 55 -2.32 -3.26 -16.20
C VAL A 55 -2.79 -2.60 -17.49
N SER A 56 -2.32 -3.16 -18.62
CA SER A 56 -2.74 -2.79 -19.96
C SER A 56 -3.32 -4.02 -20.65
N GLY A 57 -4.24 -3.82 -21.58
CA GLY A 57 -4.82 -4.93 -22.31
C GLY A 57 -6.16 -4.59 -22.92
N ARG A 58 -6.81 -5.59 -23.50
CA ARG A 58 -8.14 -5.42 -24.09
C ARG A 58 -9.22 -5.65 -23.04
N ILE A 59 -10.27 -4.84 -23.08
CA ILE A 59 -11.45 -5.05 -22.25
C ILE A 59 -12.21 -6.27 -22.79
N VAL A 60 -12.30 -7.33 -22.00
CA VAL A 60 -13.04 -8.56 -22.34
C VAL A 60 -14.49 -8.46 -21.90
N LYS A 61 -14.74 -7.77 -20.78
CA LYS A 61 -16.08 -7.64 -20.21
C LYS A 61 -16.28 -6.22 -19.70
N LEU A 62 -17.43 -5.64 -20.06
CA LEU A 62 -17.91 -4.36 -19.53
C LEU A 62 -19.26 -4.64 -18.87
N ASN A 63 -19.32 -4.50 -17.55
CA ASN A 63 -20.46 -4.86 -16.71
C ASN A 63 -21.36 -3.67 -16.36
N VAL A 64 -21.02 -2.49 -16.87
CA VAL A 64 -21.71 -1.23 -16.58
C VAL A 64 -22.17 -0.54 -17.84
N ALA A 65 -23.28 0.16 -17.74
CA ALA A 65 -23.80 1.07 -18.75
C ALA A 65 -23.69 2.52 -18.29
N ASP A 66 -23.73 3.46 -19.24
CA ASP A 66 -23.74 4.89 -18.92
C ASP A 66 -24.99 5.27 -18.11
N ASN A 67 -24.84 6.17 -17.14
CA ASN A 67 -25.88 6.62 -16.21
C ASN A 67 -26.45 5.55 -15.26
N GLN A 68 -25.80 4.38 -15.17
CA GLN A 68 -26.20 3.32 -14.23
C GLN A 68 -25.71 3.63 -12.81
N TRP A 69 -26.55 3.30 -11.82
CA TRP A 69 -26.13 3.28 -10.41
C TRP A 69 -25.43 1.96 -10.07
N VAL A 70 -24.27 2.04 -9.42
CA VAL A 70 -23.44 0.92 -8.99
C VAL A 70 -23.19 1.01 -7.50
N LYS A 71 -23.08 -0.15 -6.84
CA LYS A 71 -22.73 -0.26 -5.43
C LYS A 71 -21.24 -0.45 -5.25
N GLN A 72 -20.74 -0.10 -4.07
CA GLN A 72 -19.39 -0.44 -3.66
C GLN A 72 -19.12 -1.95 -3.83
N GLY A 73 -18.03 -2.29 -4.51
CA GLY A 73 -17.63 -3.67 -4.78
C GLY A 73 -18.24 -4.27 -6.06
N ASP A 74 -19.11 -3.56 -6.78
CA ASP A 74 -19.62 -4.03 -8.06
C ASP A 74 -18.49 -4.09 -9.10
N LEU A 75 -18.43 -5.17 -9.88
CA LEU A 75 -17.47 -5.34 -10.97
C LEU A 75 -17.83 -4.39 -12.12
N LEU A 76 -16.91 -3.49 -12.48
CA LEU A 76 -17.10 -2.50 -13.53
C LEU A 76 -16.70 -3.04 -14.90
N TYR A 77 -15.44 -3.48 -15.02
CA TYR A 77 -14.90 -4.05 -16.24
C TYR A 77 -13.76 -5.04 -15.94
N VAL A 78 -13.47 -5.88 -16.92
CA VAL A 78 -12.40 -6.87 -16.87
C VAL A 78 -11.49 -6.72 -18.08
N ILE A 79 -10.20 -6.53 -17.82
CA ILE A 79 -9.11 -6.60 -18.79
C ILE A 79 -8.71 -8.07 -18.96
N ASP A 80 -8.31 -8.47 -20.17
CA ASP A 80 -7.89 -9.85 -20.46
C ASP A 80 -6.79 -10.35 -19.49
N PRO A 81 -7.11 -11.30 -18.59
CA PRO A 81 -6.18 -11.73 -17.55
C PRO A 81 -5.20 -12.79 -18.06
N ARG A 82 -5.39 -13.36 -19.26
CA ARG A 82 -4.61 -14.52 -19.73
C ARG A 82 -3.10 -14.27 -19.76
N PRO A 83 -2.58 -13.12 -20.26
CA PRO A 83 -1.15 -12.85 -20.23
C PRO A 83 -0.58 -12.75 -18.81
N TYR A 84 -1.37 -12.21 -17.88
CA TYR A 84 -0.99 -12.02 -16.49
C TYR A 84 -1.05 -13.34 -15.70
N GLN A 85 -2.04 -14.19 -15.97
CA GLN A 85 -2.11 -15.55 -15.43
C GLN A 85 -0.92 -16.40 -15.90
N ALA A 86 -0.50 -16.26 -17.16
CA ALA A 86 0.69 -16.93 -17.66
C ALA A 86 1.97 -16.45 -16.95
N LYS A 87 2.10 -15.13 -16.73
CA LYS A 87 3.20 -14.56 -15.94
C LYS A 87 3.19 -15.05 -14.49
N LEU A 88 2.02 -15.13 -13.86
CA LEU A 88 1.85 -15.69 -12.53
C LEU A 88 2.29 -17.15 -12.46
N ALA A 89 1.88 -17.97 -13.43
CA ALA A 89 2.31 -19.36 -13.52
C ALA A 89 3.83 -19.47 -13.69
N GLN A 90 4.44 -18.61 -14.50
CA GLN A 90 5.89 -18.53 -14.66
C GLN A 90 6.61 -18.14 -13.37
N ALA A 91 6.12 -17.12 -12.66
CA ALA A 91 6.67 -16.67 -11.38
C ALA A 91 6.58 -17.78 -10.31
N LYS A 92 5.43 -18.47 -10.23
CA LYS A 92 5.24 -19.61 -9.33
C LYS A 92 6.20 -20.76 -9.62
N ALA A 93 6.40 -21.10 -10.89
CA ALA A 93 7.38 -22.11 -11.29
C ALA A 93 8.82 -21.71 -10.91
N ARG A 94 9.19 -20.43 -11.07
CA ARG A 94 10.51 -19.91 -10.68
C ARG A 94 10.73 -19.94 -9.17
N HIS A 95 9.71 -19.60 -8.39
CA HIS A 95 9.74 -19.72 -6.93
C HIS A 95 9.93 -21.17 -6.50
N GLN A 96 9.14 -22.10 -7.05
CA GLN A 96 9.28 -23.54 -6.77
C GLN A 96 10.66 -24.08 -7.15
N LEU A 97 11.23 -23.66 -8.29
CA LEU A 97 12.60 -24.03 -8.67
C LEU A 97 13.60 -23.56 -7.60
N THR A 98 13.46 -22.33 -7.14
CA THR A 98 14.33 -21.74 -6.12
C THR A 98 14.22 -22.48 -4.78
N GLU A 99 13.02 -22.87 -4.37
CA GLU A 99 12.81 -23.71 -3.18
C GLU A 99 13.49 -25.08 -3.33
N LYS A 100 13.37 -25.72 -4.51
CA LYS A 100 14.01 -27.01 -4.79
C LYS A 100 15.52 -26.93 -4.84
N GLU A 101 16.09 -25.84 -5.34
CA GLU A 101 17.54 -25.58 -5.29
C GLU A 101 18.03 -25.51 -3.84
N VAL A 102 17.30 -24.83 -2.96
CA VAL A 102 17.64 -24.74 -1.53
C VAL A 102 17.55 -26.11 -0.86
N GLU A 103 16.51 -26.88 -1.16
CA GLU A 103 16.35 -28.23 -0.61
C GLU A 103 17.47 -29.17 -1.08
N ALA A 104 17.84 -29.14 -2.36
CA ALA A 104 18.94 -29.94 -2.89
C ALA A 104 20.27 -29.63 -2.19
N ASN A 105 20.55 -28.35 -1.94
CA ASN A 105 21.77 -27.94 -1.23
C ASN A 105 21.78 -28.41 0.24
N LYS A 106 20.64 -28.40 0.92
CA LYS A 106 20.52 -28.96 2.29
C LYS A 106 20.80 -30.46 2.31
N VAL A 107 20.25 -31.20 1.35
CA VAL A 107 20.51 -32.64 1.20
C VAL A 107 22.00 -32.91 0.96
N GLN A 108 22.68 -32.06 0.18
CA GLN A 108 24.12 -32.18 -0.05
C GLN A 108 24.94 -32.01 1.25
N ILE A 109 24.57 -31.10 2.14
CA ILE A 109 25.20 -30.97 3.46
C ILE A 109 24.93 -32.20 4.31
N GLY A 110 23.69 -32.70 4.33
CA GLY A 110 23.37 -33.94 5.04
C GLY A 110 24.20 -35.14 4.56
N ALA A 111 24.48 -35.21 3.25
CA ALA A 111 25.38 -36.23 2.70
C ALA A 111 26.84 -36.01 3.12
N ALA A 112 27.31 -34.75 3.13
CA ALA A 112 28.67 -34.42 3.58
C ALA A 112 28.89 -34.69 5.07
N SER A 113 27.89 -34.43 5.93
CA SER A 113 27.96 -34.73 7.36
C SER A 113 27.94 -36.23 7.63
N ALA A 114 27.12 -37.00 6.90
CA ALA A 114 27.15 -38.46 6.97
C ALA A 114 28.52 -39.04 6.59
N LYS A 115 29.20 -38.45 5.59
CA LYS A 115 30.57 -38.82 5.20
C LYS A 115 31.59 -38.54 6.30
N ILE A 116 31.45 -37.43 7.05
CA ILE A 116 32.30 -37.15 8.21
C ILE A 116 32.14 -38.26 9.25
N THR A 117 30.90 -38.58 9.63
CA THR A 117 30.63 -39.64 10.63
C THR A 117 31.20 -40.98 10.20
N GLN A 118 31.13 -41.33 8.90
CA GLN A 118 31.79 -42.53 8.39
C GLN A 118 33.31 -42.50 8.60
N MET A 119 33.97 -41.38 8.26
CA MET A 119 35.43 -41.24 8.38
C MET A 119 35.88 -41.20 9.84
N GLU A 120 35.09 -40.63 10.75
CA GLU A 120 35.33 -40.64 12.19
C GLU A 120 35.29 -42.09 12.73
N HIS A 121 34.32 -42.90 12.30
CA HIS A 121 34.29 -44.32 12.67
C HIS A 121 35.51 -45.10 12.14
N GLU A 122 36.01 -44.77 10.95
CA GLU A 122 37.24 -45.36 10.40
C GLU A 122 38.49 -44.94 11.21
N GLN A 123 38.54 -43.68 11.64
CA GLN A 123 39.59 -43.18 12.54
C GLN A 123 39.57 -43.90 13.90
N ASP A 124 38.39 -44.07 14.49
CA ASP A 124 38.22 -44.75 15.78
C ASP A 124 38.62 -46.22 15.69
N ALA A 125 38.26 -46.91 14.60
CA ALA A 125 38.69 -48.28 14.35
C ALA A 125 40.22 -48.39 14.23
N ALA A 126 40.86 -47.44 13.54
CA ALA A 126 42.32 -47.38 13.46
C ALA A 126 42.98 -47.10 14.82
N ASN A 127 42.35 -46.27 15.67
CA ASN A 127 42.83 -46.00 17.02
C ASN A 127 42.72 -47.23 17.93
N ALA A 128 41.60 -47.96 17.84
CA ALA A 128 41.41 -49.23 18.56
C ALA A 128 42.46 -50.28 18.16
N GLU A 129 42.82 -50.34 16.87
CA GLU A 129 43.87 -51.23 16.39
C GLU A 129 45.27 -50.86 16.91
N ILE A 130 45.59 -49.56 17.03
CA ILE A 130 46.81 -49.10 17.71
C ILE A 130 46.83 -49.61 19.14
N ALA A 131 45.75 -49.42 19.90
CA ALA A 131 45.68 -49.86 21.29
C ALA A 131 45.91 -51.38 21.43
N ARG A 132 45.35 -52.18 20.52
CA ARG A 132 45.57 -53.64 20.46
C ARG A 132 47.04 -53.99 20.20
N LEU A 133 47.68 -53.33 19.24
CA LEU A 133 49.08 -53.56 18.87
C LEU A 133 50.06 -53.04 19.93
N GLU A 134 49.76 -51.93 20.59
CA GLU A 134 50.55 -51.40 21.70
C GLU A 134 50.51 -52.33 22.91
N ALA A 135 49.33 -52.88 23.24
CA ALA A 135 49.22 -53.90 24.28
C ALA A 135 50.08 -55.15 23.98
N LYS A 136 50.10 -55.59 22.72
CA LYS A 136 50.96 -56.69 22.27
C LYS A 136 52.46 -56.34 22.37
N ALA A 137 52.84 -55.15 21.91
CA ALA A 137 54.23 -54.68 21.99
C ALA A 137 54.71 -54.55 23.45
N ALA A 138 53.86 -54.07 24.35
CA ALA A 138 54.16 -53.99 25.78
C ALA A 138 54.35 -55.38 26.42
N TYR A 139 53.55 -56.37 26.01
CA TYR A 139 53.71 -57.76 26.43
C TYR A 139 55.05 -58.35 25.94
N ASP A 140 55.37 -58.19 24.65
CA ASP A 140 56.60 -58.71 24.05
C ASP A 140 57.86 -58.05 24.66
N GLN A 141 57.79 -56.75 24.96
CA GLN A 141 58.83 -56.01 25.67
C GLN A 141 59.03 -56.56 27.10
N SER A 142 57.94 -56.71 27.86
CA SER A 142 57.97 -57.26 29.23
C SER A 142 58.51 -58.69 29.25
N TYR A 143 58.21 -59.48 28.21
CA TYR A 143 58.74 -60.84 28.05
C TYR A 143 60.25 -60.83 27.84
N LEU A 144 60.76 -59.95 26.97
CA LEU A 144 62.19 -59.77 26.72
C LEU A 144 62.92 -59.34 27.99
N ASP A 145 62.39 -58.36 28.71
CA ASP A 145 62.98 -57.83 29.94
C ASP A 145 63.08 -58.90 31.04
N ARG A 146 62.13 -59.85 31.06
CA ARG A 146 62.15 -60.99 32.00
C ARG A 146 63.18 -62.06 31.64
N ILE A 147 63.40 -62.35 30.36
CA ILE A 147 64.31 -63.43 29.94
C ILE A 147 65.77 -62.99 29.77
N LYS A 148 66.01 -61.70 29.50
CA LYS A 148 67.35 -61.14 29.30
C LYS A 148 68.32 -61.41 30.48
N PRO A 149 67.95 -61.21 31.76
CA PRO A 149 68.84 -61.51 32.89
C PRO A 149 69.03 -63.02 33.14
N LEU A 150 68.20 -63.88 32.54
CA LEU A 150 68.32 -65.33 32.71
C LEU A 150 69.45 -65.93 31.86
N LEU A 151 69.98 -65.19 30.87
CA LEU A 151 71.13 -65.60 30.06
C LEU A 151 72.42 -65.60 30.87
N GLU A 152 72.61 -64.58 31.71
CA GLU A 152 73.78 -64.49 32.61
C GLU A 152 73.82 -65.64 33.61
N LYS A 153 72.67 -66.26 33.88
CA LYS A 153 72.50 -67.42 34.76
C LYS A 153 72.40 -68.74 33.98
N GLU A 154 72.64 -68.74 32.67
CA GLU A 154 72.59 -69.90 31.75
C GLU A 154 71.25 -70.67 31.69
N PHE A 155 70.13 -70.09 32.14
CA PHE A 155 68.81 -70.75 32.12
C PHE A 155 68.09 -70.66 30.76
N VAL A 156 68.60 -69.88 29.81
CA VAL A 156 68.04 -69.71 28.46
C VAL A 156 69.14 -69.67 27.41
N THR A 157 68.82 -70.10 26.18
CA THR A 157 69.76 -70.10 25.05
C THR A 157 69.82 -68.74 24.36
N ALA A 158 70.97 -68.40 23.77
CA ALA A 158 71.13 -67.18 22.98
C ALA A 158 70.11 -67.07 21.82
N ASN A 159 69.73 -68.20 21.21
CA ASN A 159 68.69 -68.24 20.18
C ASN A 159 67.32 -67.77 20.70
N LYS A 160 66.96 -68.09 21.96
CA LYS A 160 65.66 -67.68 22.53
C LYS A 160 65.56 -66.17 22.75
N ILE A 161 66.69 -65.53 23.07
CA ILE A 161 66.76 -64.06 23.18
C ILE A 161 66.72 -63.41 21.81
N ASN A 162 67.40 -63.98 20.81
CA ASN A 162 67.32 -63.47 19.43
C ASN A 162 65.88 -63.56 18.89
N GLU A 163 65.17 -64.65 19.18
CA GLU A 163 63.75 -64.83 18.82
C GLU A 163 62.86 -63.80 19.52
N ALA A 164 63.02 -63.58 20.82
CA ALA A 164 62.27 -62.58 21.56
C ALA A 164 62.59 -61.14 21.13
N THR A 165 63.85 -60.87 20.77
CA THR A 165 64.27 -59.57 20.23
C THR A 165 63.63 -59.31 18.87
N ALA A 166 63.66 -60.31 17.97
CA ALA A 166 62.98 -60.24 16.68
C ALA A 166 61.46 -60.05 16.84
N ALA A 167 60.83 -60.74 17.82
CA ALA A 167 59.41 -60.56 18.13
C ALA A 167 59.09 -59.14 18.62
N ARG A 168 59.90 -58.58 19.52
CA ARG A 168 59.76 -57.19 20.01
C ARG A 168 59.95 -56.19 18.88
N ASP A 169 60.96 -56.38 18.02
CA ASP A 169 61.19 -55.52 16.86
C ASP A 169 60.04 -55.60 15.84
N ALA A 170 59.49 -56.79 15.60
CA ALA A 170 58.33 -56.99 14.73
C ALA A 170 57.06 -56.30 15.27
N SER A 171 56.75 -56.47 16.56
CA SER A 171 55.62 -55.79 17.21
C SER A 171 55.80 -54.27 17.26
N ALA A 172 57.02 -53.77 17.49
CA ALA A 172 57.33 -52.34 17.42
C ALA A 172 57.22 -51.77 15.99
N ALA A 173 57.56 -52.54 14.97
CA ALA A 173 57.32 -52.17 13.57
C ALA A 173 55.82 -52.14 13.25
N ALA A 174 55.04 -53.10 13.75
CA ALA A 174 53.59 -53.13 13.57
C ALA A 174 52.88 -51.91 14.20
N VAL A 175 53.29 -51.48 15.40
CA VAL A 175 52.77 -50.24 16.02
C VAL A 175 53.09 -49.02 15.17
N ARG A 176 54.30 -48.92 14.60
CA ARG A 176 54.68 -47.80 13.72
C ARG A 176 53.83 -47.75 12.45
N ASP A 177 53.57 -48.90 11.84
CA ASP A 177 52.67 -49.01 10.67
C ASP A 177 51.24 -48.60 11.00
N ALA A 178 50.70 -49.07 12.14
CA ALA A 178 49.36 -48.69 12.60
C ALA A 178 49.23 -47.19 12.90
N LYS A 179 50.26 -46.58 13.53
CA LYS A 179 50.31 -45.12 13.75
C LYS A 179 50.32 -44.34 12.44
N ALA A 180 51.06 -44.80 11.43
CA ALA A 180 51.05 -44.18 10.10
C ALA A 180 49.66 -44.27 9.43
N LYS A 181 48.98 -45.41 9.56
CA LYS A 181 47.60 -45.60 9.06
C LYS A 181 46.59 -44.70 9.77
N HIS A 182 46.66 -44.57 11.10
CA HIS A 182 45.80 -43.66 11.84
C HIS A 182 46.04 -42.20 11.47
N GLN A 183 47.30 -41.80 11.27
CA GLN A 183 47.61 -40.44 10.80
C GLN A 183 47.04 -40.20 9.39
N ALA A 184 47.03 -41.20 8.51
CA ALA A 184 46.35 -41.11 7.22
C ALA A 184 44.82 -40.95 7.40
N ALA A 185 44.20 -41.67 8.34
CA ALA A 185 42.77 -41.53 8.67
C ALA A 185 42.43 -40.14 9.23
N ILE A 186 43.29 -39.54 10.06
CA ILE A 186 43.11 -38.15 10.52
C ILE A 186 43.11 -37.19 9.32
N MET A 187 44.00 -37.41 8.35
CA MET A 187 44.06 -36.56 7.15
C MET A 187 42.80 -36.68 6.28
N THR A 188 42.20 -37.87 6.18
CA THR A 188 40.93 -38.05 5.45
C THR A 188 39.75 -37.41 6.17
N VAL A 189 39.67 -37.50 7.50
CA VAL A 189 38.66 -36.78 8.31
C VAL A 189 38.80 -35.27 8.13
N ASN A 190 40.02 -34.73 8.22
CA ASN A 190 40.29 -33.31 7.99
C ASN A 190 39.88 -32.85 6.58
N TYR A 191 40.06 -33.70 5.56
CA TYR A 191 39.60 -33.42 4.21
C TYR A 191 38.07 -33.40 4.13
N ALA A 192 37.39 -34.38 4.75
CA ALA A 192 35.94 -34.42 4.82
C ALA A 192 35.35 -33.18 5.53
N HIS A 193 35.97 -32.71 6.62
CA HIS A 193 35.59 -31.45 7.25
C HIS A 193 35.76 -30.23 6.33
N LYS A 194 36.81 -30.19 5.51
CA LYS A 194 36.99 -29.11 4.52
C LYS A 194 35.92 -29.16 3.42
N GLU A 195 35.53 -30.35 2.96
CA GLU A 195 34.42 -30.51 2.01
C GLU A 195 33.09 -30.06 2.61
N HIS A 196 32.81 -30.42 3.86
CA HIS A 196 31.62 -29.97 4.57
C HIS A 196 31.60 -28.46 4.77
N ALA A 197 32.72 -27.87 5.23
CA ALA A 197 32.84 -26.42 5.39
C ALA A 197 32.67 -25.68 4.05
N LYS A 198 33.11 -26.26 2.93
CA LYS A 198 32.85 -25.72 1.59
C LYS A 198 31.36 -25.78 1.26
N ALA A 199 30.70 -26.92 1.48
CA ALA A 199 29.26 -27.05 1.26
C ALA A 199 28.45 -26.09 2.16
N GLU A 200 28.87 -25.89 3.41
CA GLU A 200 28.31 -24.90 4.32
C GLU A 200 28.62 -23.47 3.91
N ALA A 201 29.76 -23.18 3.27
CA ALA A 201 30.07 -21.83 2.78
C ALA A 201 29.24 -21.48 1.53
N ASP A 202 29.03 -22.47 0.65
CA ASP A 202 28.06 -22.38 -0.45
C ASP A 202 26.64 -22.17 0.12
N LEU A 203 26.39 -22.68 1.33
CA LEU A 203 25.22 -22.40 2.15
C LEU A 203 25.31 -21.07 2.94
N ALA A 204 26.46 -20.50 3.25
CA ALA A 204 26.56 -19.26 4.03
C ALA A 204 26.31 -18.03 3.14
N GLN A 205 26.43 -18.21 1.81
CA GLN A 205 25.70 -17.40 0.84
C GLN A 205 24.17 -17.41 1.06
N PHE A 206 23.60 -18.11 2.05
CA PHE A 206 22.16 -18.12 2.35
C PHE A 206 21.57 -16.79 2.82
N GLY A 207 22.37 -15.81 3.23
CA GLY A 207 21.88 -14.43 3.23
C GLY A 207 21.28 -14.06 1.86
N ASN A 208 21.94 -14.49 0.78
CA ASN A 208 21.51 -14.33 -0.59
C ASN A 208 20.48 -15.38 -1.05
N LEU A 209 20.51 -16.65 -0.59
CA LEU A 209 19.47 -17.62 -0.98
C LEU A 209 18.14 -17.39 -0.27
N ASN A 210 18.14 -16.99 1.00
CA ASN A 210 16.92 -16.53 1.66
C ASN A 210 16.40 -15.27 0.96
N ALA A 211 17.29 -14.33 0.61
CA ALA A 211 16.93 -13.19 -0.23
C ALA A 211 16.44 -13.61 -1.64
N LYS A 212 16.92 -14.71 -2.22
CA LYS A 212 16.47 -15.24 -3.52
C LYS A 212 15.08 -15.86 -3.41
N ILE A 213 14.80 -16.62 -2.34
CA ILE A 213 13.46 -17.11 -2.03
C ILE A 213 12.52 -15.92 -1.88
N GLU A 214 12.86 -14.96 -1.02
CA GLU A 214 12.03 -13.76 -0.79
C GLU A 214 11.83 -12.94 -2.07
N ALA A 215 12.87 -12.76 -2.89
CA ALA A 215 12.75 -12.07 -4.18
C ALA A 215 11.81 -12.82 -5.13
N SER A 216 11.95 -14.15 -5.25
CA SER A 216 11.07 -14.97 -6.09
C SER A 216 9.62 -15.00 -5.58
N HIS A 217 9.44 -14.95 -4.26
CA HIS A 217 8.13 -14.85 -3.64
C HIS A 217 7.48 -13.47 -3.87
N ALA A 218 8.26 -12.39 -3.76
CA ALA A 218 7.81 -11.04 -4.10
C ALA A 218 7.42 -10.92 -5.58
N GLU A 219 8.13 -11.61 -6.48
CA GLU A 219 7.76 -11.68 -7.89
C GLU A 219 6.43 -12.42 -8.11
N VAL A 220 6.14 -13.47 -7.33
CA VAL A 220 4.81 -14.13 -7.33
C VAL A 220 3.75 -13.15 -6.87
N GLN A 221 3.96 -12.45 -5.75
CA GLN A 221 2.99 -11.46 -5.24
C GLN A 221 2.70 -10.35 -6.24
N ASN A 222 3.73 -9.81 -6.89
CA ASN A 222 3.55 -8.80 -7.95
C ASN A 222 2.72 -9.34 -9.11
N ALA A 223 2.97 -10.58 -9.54
CA ALA A 223 2.19 -11.21 -10.60
C ALA A 223 0.74 -11.55 -10.17
N GLU A 224 0.50 -11.82 -8.88
CA GLU A 224 -0.86 -12.00 -8.33
C GLU A 224 -1.63 -10.69 -8.33
N LEU A 225 -0.99 -9.59 -7.89
CA LEU A 225 -1.58 -8.25 -7.93
C LEU A 225 -1.90 -7.82 -9.36
N ASP A 226 -1.03 -8.10 -10.33
CA ASP A 226 -1.31 -7.83 -11.74
C ASP A 226 -2.58 -8.57 -12.22
N VAL A 227 -2.80 -9.82 -11.80
CA VAL A 227 -4.03 -10.56 -12.12
C VAL A 227 -5.24 -9.95 -11.43
N GLU A 228 -5.10 -9.51 -10.18
CA GLU A 228 -6.17 -8.85 -9.44
C GLU A 228 -6.58 -7.52 -10.11
N TYR A 229 -5.61 -6.71 -10.52
CA TYR A 229 -5.84 -5.44 -11.21
C TYR A 229 -6.50 -5.58 -12.58
N CYS A 230 -6.56 -6.79 -13.15
CA CYS A 230 -7.35 -7.05 -14.35
C CYS A 230 -8.85 -6.89 -14.12
N SER A 231 -9.34 -7.04 -12.87
CA SER A 231 -10.74 -6.87 -12.51
C SER A 231 -10.91 -5.59 -11.71
N VAL A 232 -11.64 -4.61 -12.26
CA VAL A 232 -11.80 -3.30 -11.62
C VAL A 232 -13.20 -3.18 -11.02
N TYR A 233 -13.24 -2.84 -9.73
CA TYR A 233 -14.46 -2.75 -8.93
C TYR A 233 -14.78 -1.31 -8.53
N ALA A 234 -16.04 -1.04 -8.21
CA ALA A 234 -16.47 0.27 -7.73
C ALA A 234 -15.95 0.52 -6.30
N PRO A 235 -15.23 1.62 -6.04
CA PRO A 235 -14.71 1.93 -4.70
C PRO A 235 -15.80 2.41 -3.72
N PHE A 236 -16.94 2.87 -4.21
CA PHE A 236 -18.09 3.36 -3.42
C PHE A 236 -19.37 3.39 -4.27
N ASP A 237 -20.51 3.59 -3.61
CA ASP A 237 -21.81 3.75 -4.27
C ASP A 237 -21.83 5.01 -5.14
N ALA A 238 -22.08 4.84 -6.44
CA ALA A 238 -21.89 5.91 -7.40
C ALA A 238 -22.78 5.76 -8.65
N TYR A 239 -22.91 6.84 -9.40
CA TYR A 239 -23.42 6.82 -10.77
C TYR A 239 -22.28 6.84 -11.78
N VAL A 240 -22.37 5.96 -12.77
CA VAL A 240 -21.44 5.94 -13.92
C VAL A 240 -21.76 7.12 -14.84
N THR A 241 -20.74 7.87 -15.24
CA THR A 241 -20.88 8.99 -16.18
C THR A 241 -19.73 9.02 -17.18
N ASN A 242 -20.00 9.52 -18.39
CA ASN A 242 -19.03 9.69 -19.46
C ASN A 242 -18.38 8.37 -19.89
N LEU A 243 -19.19 7.31 -20.00
CA LEU A 243 -18.73 5.99 -20.46
C LEU A 243 -18.49 5.98 -21.97
N ASN A 244 -17.24 6.17 -22.38
CA ASN A 244 -16.84 6.24 -23.79
C ASN A 244 -16.03 5.03 -24.27
N ILE A 245 -16.07 3.91 -23.55
CA ILE A 245 -15.29 2.70 -23.85
C ILE A 245 -16.17 1.55 -24.29
N ALA A 246 -15.64 0.68 -25.16
CA ALA A 246 -16.33 -0.50 -25.64
C ALA A 246 -15.57 -1.81 -25.36
N VAL A 247 -16.29 -2.92 -25.30
CA VAL A 247 -15.68 -4.26 -25.22
C VAL A 247 -14.82 -4.49 -26.46
N GLY A 248 -13.60 -4.98 -26.26
CA GLY A 248 -12.59 -5.19 -27.30
C GLY A 248 -11.58 -4.05 -27.45
N GLU A 249 -11.85 -2.88 -26.88
CA GLU A 249 -10.93 -1.74 -26.90
C GLU A 249 -9.68 -2.02 -26.05
N TYR A 250 -8.54 -1.50 -26.49
CA TYR A 250 -7.27 -1.63 -25.79
C TYR A 250 -7.03 -0.43 -24.88
N VAL A 251 -6.72 -0.68 -23.61
CA VAL A 251 -6.48 0.36 -22.60
C VAL A 251 -5.06 0.32 -22.05
N GLN A 252 -4.53 1.49 -21.68
CA GLN A 252 -3.22 1.68 -21.07
C GLN A 252 -3.34 2.27 -19.65
N PRO A 253 -2.36 2.02 -18.76
CA PRO A 253 -2.29 2.66 -17.46
C PRO A 253 -2.37 4.19 -17.56
N GLY A 254 -3.18 4.80 -16.69
CA GLY A 254 -3.39 6.25 -16.65
C GLY A 254 -4.40 6.80 -17.66
N GLN A 255 -4.94 5.98 -18.56
CA GLN A 255 -6.02 6.39 -19.46
C GLN A 255 -7.36 6.43 -18.72
N LYS A 256 -7.98 7.61 -18.66
CA LYS A 256 -9.33 7.80 -18.10
C LYS A 256 -10.37 7.13 -19.00
N LEU A 257 -11.10 6.16 -18.47
CA LEU A 257 -12.10 5.41 -19.24
C LEU A 257 -13.50 6.02 -19.07
N PHE A 258 -13.89 6.26 -17.83
CA PHE A 258 -15.14 6.89 -17.43
C PHE A 258 -15.01 7.40 -16.00
N ALA A 259 -16.02 8.10 -15.49
CA ALA A 259 -15.99 8.63 -14.15
C ALA A 259 -17.16 8.11 -13.30
N LEU A 260 -16.94 8.03 -11.99
CA LEU A 260 -17.96 7.72 -11.00
C LEU A 260 -18.29 8.97 -10.21
N ALA A 261 -19.57 9.35 -10.19
CA ALA A 261 -20.09 10.41 -9.35
C ALA A 261 -20.53 9.82 -8.00
N ASP A 262 -19.87 10.22 -6.92
CA ASP A 262 -20.15 9.77 -5.55
C ASP A 262 -21.55 10.20 -5.12
N ASP A 263 -22.40 9.20 -4.85
CA ASP A 263 -23.79 9.42 -4.48
C ASP A 263 -23.97 9.58 -2.95
N ARG A 264 -22.91 9.34 -2.17
CA ARG A 264 -22.98 9.43 -0.70
C ARG A 264 -23.00 10.87 -0.21
N VAL A 265 -22.32 11.77 -0.93
CA VAL A 265 -22.18 13.18 -0.53
C VAL A 265 -22.45 14.11 -1.70
N TRP A 266 -23.62 14.75 -1.64
CA TRP A 266 -23.99 15.83 -2.54
C TRP A 266 -23.74 17.18 -1.87
N PHE A 267 -23.22 18.13 -2.64
CA PHE A 267 -22.97 19.49 -2.16
C PHE A 267 -23.29 20.51 -3.23
N VAL A 268 -23.62 21.72 -2.82
CA VAL A 268 -23.78 22.87 -3.70
C VAL A 268 -22.52 23.72 -3.61
N MET A 269 -21.95 24.02 -4.78
CA MET A 269 -20.93 25.05 -4.91
C MET A 269 -21.65 26.36 -5.23
N ALA A 270 -21.69 27.27 -4.26
CA ALA A 270 -22.41 28.54 -4.36
C ALA A 270 -21.43 29.70 -4.33
N ASN A 271 -21.43 30.52 -5.37
CA ASN A 271 -20.54 31.65 -5.51
C ASN A 271 -21.16 32.89 -4.86
N TYR A 272 -20.64 33.30 -3.72
CA TYR A 272 -21.09 34.51 -3.00
C TYR A 272 -20.19 35.69 -3.31
N LYS A 273 -20.77 36.90 -3.37
CA LYS A 273 -20.00 38.15 -3.52
C LYS A 273 -19.07 38.33 -2.33
N GLU A 274 -17.87 38.86 -2.58
CA GLU A 274 -16.86 39.16 -1.57
C GLU A 274 -17.41 39.95 -0.37
N THR A 275 -18.34 40.88 -0.61
CA THR A 275 -19.01 41.69 0.41
C THR A 275 -19.76 40.88 1.47
N TYR A 276 -20.15 39.65 1.15
CA TYR A 276 -20.90 38.78 2.06
C TYR A 276 -20.00 37.82 2.86
N LEU A 277 -18.70 37.73 2.57
CA LEU A 277 -17.84 36.71 3.19
C LEU A 277 -17.68 36.89 4.70
N GLN A 278 -17.69 38.13 5.19
CA GLN A 278 -17.59 38.42 6.62
C GLN A 278 -18.77 37.87 7.43
N SER A 279 -19.95 37.72 6.81
CA SER A 279 -21.15 37.19 7.48
C SER A 279 -21.33 35.68 7.31
N ILE A 280 -20.47 35.00 6.55
CA ILE A 280 -20.55 33.56 6.32
C ILE A 280 -19.52 32.85 7.20
N GLN A 281 -19.97 31.89 8.00
CA GLN A 281 -19.09 31.03 8.79
C GLN A 281 -19.41 29.55 8.54
N PRO A 282 -18.41 28.65 8.62
CA PRO A 282 -18.64 27.21 8.62
C PRO A 282 -19.66 26.79 9.70
N GLY A 283 -20.52 25.85 9.37
CA GLY A 283 -21.59 25.33 10.25
C GLY A 283 -22.91 26.10 10.19
N MET A 284 -23.00 27.20 9.43
CA MET A 284 -24.26 27.91 9.24
C MET A 284 -25.27 27.10 8.42
N ALA A 285 -26.54 27.20 8.78
CA ALA A 285 -27.66 26.61 8.05
C ALA A 285 -27.91 27.35 6.73
N VAL A 286 -28.21 26.60 5.68
CA VAL A 286 -28.51 27.13 4.35
C VAL A 286 -29.78 26.52 3.81
N ASP A 287 -30.68 27.37 3.33
CA ASP A 287 -31.80 26.91 2.52
C ASP A 287 -31.36 26.83 1.06
N VAL A 288 -31.54 25.66 0.47
CA VAL A 288 -31.20 25.35 -0.91
C VAL A 288 -32.49 25.06 -1.70
N PHE A 289 -32.67 25.79 -2.79
CA PHE A 289 -33.74 25.56 -3.76
C PHE A 289 -33.12 25.10 -5.06
N LEU A 290 -33.59 23.97 -5.59
CA LEU A 290 -33.10 23.43 -6.86
C LEU A 290 -34.05 23.85 -7.98
N ALA A 291 -33.53 24.40 -9.06
CA ALA A 291 -34.34 24.87 -10.19
C ALA A 291 -35.27 23.79 -10.79
N PRO A 292 -34.87 22.50 -10.91
CA PRO A 292 -35.76 21.45 -11.39
C PRO A 292 -36.91 21.09 -10.44
N TYR A 293 -36.84 21.49 -9.16
CA TYR A 293 -37.78 21.10 -8.11
C TYR A 293 -38.42 22.34 -7.46
N PRO A 294 -39.28 23.07 -8.20
CA PRO A 294 -39.92 24.25 -7.67
C PRO A 294 -40.78 23.90 -6.45
N GLY A 295 -40.66 24.69 -5.37
CA GLY A 295 -41.46 24.54 -4.14
C GLY A 295 -40.90 23.54 -3.12
N LYS A 296 -39.86 22.77 -3.45
CA LYS A 296 -39.14 21.94 -2.47
C LYS A 296 -37.94 22.70 -1.93
N HIS A 297 -37.89 22.88 -0.61
CA HIS A 297 -36.67 23.34 0.06
C HIS A 297 -35.82 22.14 0.49
N PHE A 298 -34.51 22.27 0.35
CA PHE A 298 -33.52 21.32 0.85
C PHE A 298 -32.64 22.05 1.86
N ARG A 299 -32.38 21.41 3.00
CA ARG A 299 -31.46 21.97 3.98
C ARG A 299 -30.03 21.62 3.64
N GLY A 300 -29.16 22.60 3.79
CA GLY A 300 -27.73 22.46 3.67
C GLY A 300 -26.98 23.11 4.84
N GLU A 301 -25.70 22.82 4.90
CA GLU A 301 -24.78 23.35 5.90
C GLU A 301 -23.52 23.88 5.21
N VAL A 302 -23.06 25.07 5.61
CA VAL A 302 -21.80 25.63 5.11
C VAL A 302 -20.65 24.77 5.60
N GLN A 303 -20.00 24.04 4.70
CA GLN A 303 -18.81 23.25 5.02
C GLN A 303 -17.57 24.14 5.09
N GLY A 304 -17.46 25.10 4.17
CA GLY A 304 -16.31 25.99 4.10
C GLY A 304 -16.36 26.96 2.93
N ILE A 305 -15.47 27.94 2.99
CA ILE A 305 -15.31 29.00 1.98
C ILE A 305 -14.00 28.74 1.24
N GLY A 306 -14.02 28.84 -0.08
CA GLY A 306 -12.81 28.73 -0.90
C GLY A 306 -11.85 29.88 -0.63
N TRP A 307 -10.57 29.56 -0.44
CA TRP A 307 -9.52 30.52 -0.10
C TRP A 307 -8.96 31.30 -1.30
N ALA A 308 -9.21 30.82 -2.52
CA ALA A 308 -8.73 31.44 -3.74
C ALA A 308 -9.80 31.33 -4.84
N ASN A 309 -9.89 32.37 -5.67
CA ASN A 309 -10.60 32.37 -6.93
C ASN A 309 -9.68 32.97 -8.01
N PHE A 310 -9.80 32.47 -9.25
CA PHE A 310 -9.25 33.17 -10.39
C PHE A 310 -10.35 34.06 -10.97
N PRO A 311 -10.18 35.39 -10.97
CA PRO A 311 -11.10 36.27 -11.70
C PRO A 311 -11.12 35.89 -13.19
N ASP A 312 -12.29 35.89 -13.81
CA ASP A 312 -12.50 35.47 -15.22
C ASP A 312 -11.59 36.19 -16.25
N ASN A 313 -10.96 37.28 -15.85
CA ASN A 313 -10.09 38.15 -16.66
C ASN A 313 -8.58 37.95 -16.42
N ILE A 314 -8.14 36.95 -15.64
CA ILE A 314 -6.71 36.70 -15.40
C ILE A 314 -6.36 35.29 -15.87
N LYS A 315 -5.76 35.17 -17.05
CA LYS A 315 -5.07 33.95 -17.50
C LYS A 315 -3.59 34.08 -17.14
N GLU A 316 -3.12 33.38 -16.10
CA GLU A 316 -1.68 33.27 -15.86
C GLU A 316 -1.06 32.35 -16.92
N GLN A 317 -0.31 32.93 -17.84
CA GLN A 317 0.50 32.19 -18.80
C GLN A 317 1.94 32.73 -18.77
N GLY A 318 2.79 32.16 -17.90
CA GLY A 318 4.25 32.36 -17.91
C GLY A 318 4.87 32.99 -16.65
N SER A 319 6.20 32.86 -16.50
CA SER A 319 7.02 33.37 -15.38
C SER A 319 7.25 34.88 -15.37
N LEU A 320 6.69 35.63 -16.33
CA LEU A 320 6.73 37.09 -16.35
C LEU A 320 5.30 37.61 -16.35
N PRO A 321 4.94 38.53 -15.41
CA PRO A 321 3.60 39.11 -15.38
C PRO A 321 3.40 39.97 -16.63
N THR A 322 2.46 39.57 -17.49
CA THR A 322 1.95 40.43 -18.58
C THR A 322 0.78 41.23 -18.03
N VAL A 323 0.96 42.53 -17.85
CA VAL A 323 -0.12 43.42 -17.39
C VAL A 323 -1.00 43.76 -18.60
N GLU A 324 -2.13 43.07 -18.73
CA GLU A 324 -3.15 43.50 -19.69
C GLU A 324 -3.74 44.85 -19.26
N ARG A 325 -3.74 45.82 -20.17
CA ARG A 325 -4.44 47.10 -19.97
C ARG A 325 -5.95 46.85 -20.12
N THR A 326 -6.61 46.41 -19.05
CA THR A 326 -8.06 46.24 -19.03
C THR A 326 -8.73 47.59 -18.77
N LEU A 327 -9.57 48.04 -19.71
CA LEU A 327 -10.41 49.24 -19.58
C LEU A 327 -11.69 48.91 -18.78
N ASN A 328 -11.54 48.35 -17.58
CA ASN A 328 -12.67 47.99 -16.73
C ASN A 328 -13.10 49.20 -15.89
N TRP A 329 -13.97 50.04 -16.44
CA TRP A 329 -14.59 51.16 -15.73
C TRP A 329 -15.71 50.72 -14.76
N VAL A 330 -16.12 49.44 -14.81
CA VAL A 330 -17.01 48.80 -13.83
C VAL A 330 -16.22 47.71 -13.10
N VAL A 331 -15.99 47.90 -11.80
CA VAL A 331 -15.44 46.85 -10.93
C VAL A 331 -16.60 45.99 -10.46
N LEU A 332 -16.69 44.77 -10.97
CA LEU A 332 -17.60 43.77 -10.45
C LEU A 332 -16.98 43.14 -9.20
N ALA A 333 -17.77 43.02 -8.13
CA ALA A 333 -17.32 42.31 -6.94
C ALA A 333 -16.97 40.86 -7.30
N SER A 334 -15.79 40.42 -6.89
CA SER A 334 -15.36 39.03 -7.03
C SER A 334 -16.31 38.10 -6.30
N ARG A 335 -16.48 36.88 -6.81
CA ARG A 335 -17.28 35.85 -6.15
C ARG A 335 -16.39 34.73 -5.65
N PHE A 336 -16.62 34.31 -4.42
CA PHE A 336 -15.88 33.22 -3.79
C PHE A 336 -16.79 32.00 -3.64
N PRO A 337 -16.30 30.81 -4.01
CA PRO A 337 -17.07 29.59 -3.92
C PRO A 337 -17.22 29.16 -2.46
N VAL A 338 -18.44 29.07 -1.98
CA VAL A 338 -18.81 28.49 -0.69
C VAL A 338 -19.36 27.10 -0.93
N ARG A 339 -18.79 26.10 -0.26
CA ARG A 339 -19.24 24.71 -0.34
C ARG A 339 -20.31 24.46 0.72
N ILE A 340 -21.50 24.08 0.26
CA ILE A 340 -22.66 23.80 1.10
C ILE A 340 -22.98 22.32 0.99
N LYS A 341 -22.87 21.56 2.07
CA LYS A 341 -23.24 20.14 2.09
C LYS A 341 -24.76 20.02 2.15
N LEU A 342 -25.36 19.20 1.30
CA LEU A 342 -26.80 18.91 1.37
C LEU A 342 -27.06 17.86 2.46
N LEU A 343 -28.03 18.12 3.33
CA LEU A 343 -28.39 17.26 4.46
C LEU A 343 -29.59 16.36 4.14
N ASP A 344 -30.53 16.88 3.35
CA ASP A 344 -31.74 16.16 2.98
C ASP A 344 -31.51 15.33 1.71
N ARG A 345 -31.90 14.05 1.74
CA ARG A 345 -31.90 13.16 0.59
C ARG A 345 -33.26 12.52 0.44
N ASP A 346 -33.96 12.85 -0.65
CA ASP A 346 -35.29 12.34 -0.96
C ASP A 346 -35.22 11.56 -2.29
N PRO A 347 -35.47 10.23 -2.31
CA PRO A 347 -35.44 9.42 -3.53
C PRO A 347 -36.41 9.91 -4.62
N ALA A 348 -37.48 10.62 -4.26
CA ALA A 348 -38.39 11.20 -5.23
C ALA A 348 -37.80 12.39 -6.01
N TYR A 349 -36.74 13.02 -5.47
CA TYR A 349 -36.08 14.20 -6.03
C TYR A 349 -34.57 13.94 -6.19
N PRO A 350 -34.16 13.07 -7.14
CA PRO A 350 -32.77 12.66 -7.29
C PRO A 350 -31.87 13.81 -7.75
N PHE A 351 -30.81 14.09 -7.00
CA PHE A 351 -29.84 15.11 -7.39
C PHE A 351 -29.04 14.68 -8.61
N ARG A 352 -28.74 15.66 -9.47
CA ARG A 352 -27.81 15.50 -10.58
C ARG A 352 -26.76 16.59 -10.51
N MET A 353 -25.53 16.23 -10.81
CA MET A 353 -24.46 17.20 -10.91
C MET A 353 -24.76 18.19 -12.05
N GLY A 354 -24.53 19.48 -11.81
CA GLY A 354 -24.81 20.56 -12.74
C GLY A 354 -26.20 21.18 -12.60
N MET A 355 -27.07 20.66 -11.72
CA MET A 355 -28.35 21.32 -11.43
C MET A 355 -28.10 22.71 -10.85
N THR A 356 -28.79 23.70 -11.41
CA THR A 356 -28.81 25.07 -10.87
C THR A 356 -29.50 25.09 -9.51
N ALA A 357 -28.86 25.75 -8.56
CA ALA A 357 -29.35 25.95 -7.21
C ALA A 357 -29.42 27.44 -6.87
N PHE A 358 -30.33 27.76 -5.95
CA PHE A 358 -30.44 29.06 -5.31
C PHE A 358 -30.23 28.83 -3.82
N THR A 359 -29.35 29.59 -3.20
CA THR A 359 -28.96 29.35 -1.81
C THR A 359 -29.12 30.62 -0.99
N THR A 360 -29.71 30.49 0.20
CA THR A 360 -29.84 31.58 1.17
C THR A 360 -29.31 31.10 2.52
N ILE A 361 -28.31 31.80 3.07
CA ILE A 361 -27.71 31.48 4.37
C ILE A 361 -28.56 32.11 5.46
N LEU A 362 -28.90 31.34 6.50
CA LEU A 362 -29.87 31.76 7.53
C LEU A 362 -29.23 32.46 8.74
N GLY A 363 -27.91 32.65 8.76
CA GLY A 363 -27.17 33.32 9.84
C GLY A 363 -27.22 32.59 11.20
N LYS A 364 -27.82 31.40 11.26
CA LYS A 364 -27.93 30.55 12.46
C LYS A 364 -27.17 29.23 12.21
N PRO A 365 -26.62 28.58 13.25
CA PRO A 365 -26.01 27.26 13.10
C PRO A 365 -27.03 26.24 12.60
N ALA A 366 -26.58 25.32 11.74
CA ALA A 366 -27.38 24.20 11.26
C ALA A 366 -27.82 23.34 12.46
N GLN A 367 -29.14 23.22 12.66
CA GLN A 367 -29.65 22.24 13.61
C GLN A 367 -29.45 20.85 13.00
N SER A 368 -28.71 19.98 13.70
CA SER A 368 -28.53 18.58 13.30
C SER A 368 -29.89 17.94 13.04
N PRO A 369 -30.01 17.04 12.03
CA PRO A 369 -31.28 16.40 11.75
C PRO A 369 -31.78 15.70 13.02
N ALA A 370 -32.95 16.11 13.52
CA ALA A 370 -33.65 15.35 14.54
C ALA A 370 -33.78 13.92 14.02
N ALA A 371 -33.20 12.96 14.74
CA ALA A 371 -33.31 11.54 14.42
C ALA A 371 -34.78 11.24 14.12
N ALA A 372 -35.04 10.73 12.91
CA ALA A 372 -36.38 10.32 12.51
C ALA A 372 -36.97 9.45 13.62
N SER A 373 -38.02 9.95 14.28
CA SER A 373 -38.83 9.15 15.18
C SER A 373 -39.38 7.99 14.38
N LYS A 374 -38.81 6.79 14.59
CA LYS A 374 -39.32 5.55 14.01
C LYS A 374 -40.78 5.38 14.47
N PRO A 375 -41.71 5.01 13.57
CA PRO A 375 -42.98 4.44 14.00
C PRO A 375 -42.79 3.07 14.66
#